data_AF-A0A9E3C895-F1
#
_entry.id   AF-A0A9E3C895-F1
#
_cell.length_a   1.000
_cell.length_b   1.000
_cell.length_c   1.000
_cell.angle_alpha   90.00
_cell.angle_beta   90.00
_cell.angle_gamma   90.00
#
_symmetry.space_group_name_H-M   'P 1'
#
loop_
_entity.id
_entity.type
_entity.pdbx_description
1 polymer ?
#
loop_
_entity_poly.entity_id
_entity_poly.type
_entity_poly.pdbx_seq_one_letter_code
_entity_poly.pdbx_strand_id
1 'polypeptide(L)'
;MTLKQRQRSTLLVIALLLFIPVALLQGLIDPQRPQYEPGRATTAGAVKGLPIEFALGGLVGFREAIAGLLWVRCDEFFHTGDYDAITPLIRIITWLDPHQVDVYETGSWHMDYNFTDVDQRSDRRYIPLSIALMEEGIKNNDNVPDVYSDLAFTHYFRKIGDFPKAADWYVKGQKVQDDIRAESAKNPGDPDAQQQAKEAAQSVTTLSHMLAHTYEAEGRIEDAMREWQYCATMHQYDLAHGINEKYPEQNGLTRSQRGLYENQMRLKWRARDTKVPVDMQFHPQLVRVSPRIFVLKGTMHAIGNVATVEHLPNGQMRGFLETGQARWAPVDGCRVEIRLNDEGYKMPVLPSFSLSSLHLNPTTTIMQDSASVINHGQIGGKNGRRIDMSQDRDIYSFTAPRYTVTVWFNPSDPYDCPLSVQDRIGWLGEGMTDSDPRVIDTSGLVPGDVSGRIPGLKILKKTFTLTKADIDGQGERVWQ
;
A
#
# COMPACT_ATOMS: atom_id res chain seq x y z
N MET A 1 -47.99 6.86 20.16
CA MET A 1 -49.29 7.12 19.50
C MET A 1 -49.63 5.88 18.68
N THR A 2 -50.59 5.05 19.11
CA THR A 2 -50.89 3.76 18.45
C THR A 2 -51.85 3.97 17.27
N LEU A 3 -51.39 3.64 16.06
CA LEU A 3 -52.20 3.71 14.83
C LEU A 3 -53.46 2.85 14.94
N LYS A 4 -54.62 3.40 14.53
CA LYS A 4 -55.91 2.68 14.51
C LYS A 4 -55.86 1.53 13.50
N GLN A 5 -56.54 0.42 13.79
CA GLN A 5 -56.53 -0.82 12.98
C GLN A 5 -56.78 -0.57 11.48
N ARG A 6 -57.71 0.34 11.15
CA ARG A 6 -58.03 0.73 9.77
C ARG A 6 -56.86 1.39 9.04
N GLN A 7 -56.06 2.21 9.73
CA GLN A 7 -54.87 2.86 9.18
C GLN A 7 -53.74 1.84 8.94
N ARG A 8 -53.61 0.83 9.81
CA ARG A 8 -52.66 -0.29 9.61
C ARG A 8 -53.04 -1.12 8.38
N SER A 9 -54.33 -1.40 8.19
CA SER A 9 -54.82 -2.12 7.01
C SER A 9 -54.60 -1.33 5.72
N THR A 10 -54.85 -0.01 5.73
CA THR A 10 -54.58 0.85 4.57
C THR A 10 -53.09 0.92 4.24
N LEU A 11 -52.22 1.05 5.25
CA LEU A 11 -50.77 1.05 5.05
C LEU A 11 -50.26 -0.30 4.53
N LEU A 12 -50.81 -1.43 5.01
CA LEU A 12 -50.48 -2.76 4.48
C LEU A 12 -50.89 -2.92 3.02
N VAL A 13 -52.06 -2.40 2.63
CA VAL A 13 -52.50 -2.43 1.23
C VAL A 13 -51.61 -1.54 0.36
N ILE A 14 -51.25 -0.34 0.83
CA ILE A 14 -50.32 0.54 0.11
C ILE A 14 -48.94 -0.12 -0.03
N ALA A 15 -48.41 -0.73 1.03
CA ALA A 15 -47.14 -1.45 0.98
C ALA A 15 -47.19 -2.62 -0.03
N LEU A 16 -48.26 -3.42 -0.02
CA LEU A 16 -48.47 -4.50 -1.00
C LEU A 16 -48.57 -3.97 -2.43
N LEU A 17 -49.21 -2.82 -2.65
CA LEU A 17 -49.29 -2.19 -3.96
C LEU A 17 -47.93 -1.64 -4.42
N LEU A 18 -47.07 -1.20 -3.51
CA LEU A 18 -45.70 -0.78 -3.81
C LEU A 18 -44.78 -1.95 -4.21
N PHE A 19 -45.08 -3.17 -3.77
CA PHE A 19 -44.35 -4.37 -4.20
C PHE A 19 -44.65 -4.79 -5.65
N ILE A 20 -45.77 -4.34 -6.24
CA ILE A 20 -46.12 -4.66 -7.63
C ILE A 20 -45.13 -4.05 -8.64
N PRO A 21 -44.83 -2.74 -8.62
CA PRO A 21 -43.81 -2.16 -9.51
C PRO A 21 -42.41 -2.71 -9.23
N VAL A 22 -42.09 -3.06 -7.98
CA VAL A 22 -40.84 -3.74 -7.64
C VAL A 22 -40.76 -5.09 -8.34
N ALA A 23 -41.79 -5.94 -8.23
CA ALA A 23 -41.81 -7.25 -8.90
C ALA A 23 -41.72 -7.16 -10.44
N LEU A 24 -42.33 -6.12 -11.03
CA LEU A 24 -42.24 -5.86 -12.47
C LEU A 24 -40.84 -5.41 -12.89
N LEU A 25 -40.21 -4.50 -12.13
CA LEU A 25 -38.83 -4.09 -12.35
C LEU A 25 -37.86 -5.26 -12.16
N GLN A 26 -38.11 -6.10 -11.16
CA GLN A 26 -37.29 -7.27 -10.88
C GLN A 26 -37.35 -8.28 -12.03
N GLY A 27 -38.51 -8.50 -12.65
CA GLY A 27 -38.60 -9.32 -13.87
C GLY A 27 -37.85 -8.77 -15.09
N LEU A 28 -37.55 -7.47 -15.12
CA LEU A 28 -36.73 -6.84 -16.16
C LEU A 28 -35.23 -6.87 -15.84
N ILE A 29 -34.87 -6.88 -14.55
CA ILE A 29 -33.49 -6.88 -14.04
C ILE A 29 -32.95 -8.31 -13.85
N ASP A 30 -33.79 -9.27 -13.47
CA ASP A 30 -33.42 -10.68 -13.25
C ASP A 30 -32.68 -11.36 -14.43
N PRO A 31 -32.93 -11.02 -15.72
CA PRO A 31 -32.13 -11.53 -16.82
C PRO A 31 -30.67 -11.02 -16.85
N GLN A 32 -30.40 -9.85 -16.28
CA GLN A 32 -29.05 -9.27 -16.15
C GLN A 32 -28.35 -9.73 -14.88
N ARG A 33 -29.11 -10.18 -13.89
CA ARG A 33 -28.65 -10.65 -12.58
C ARG A 33 -27.51 -11.68 -12.59
N PRO A 34 -27.40 -12.64 -13.54
CA PRO A 34 -26.25 -13.55 -13.60
C PRO A 34 -24.90 -12.87 -13.83
N GLN A 35 -24.88 -11.63 -14.35
CA GLN A 35 -23.66 -10.83 -14.51
C GLN A 35 -23.20 -10.18 -13.20
N TYR A 36 -24.07 -10.17 -12.17
CA TYR A 36 -23.85 -9.52 -10.88
C TYR A 36 -23.97 -10.51 -9.69
N GLU A 37 -24.26 -11.79 -9.94
CA GLU A 37 -24.32 -12.82 -8.90
C GLU A 37 -22.94 -13.42 -8.62
N PRO A 38 -22.54 -13.58 -7.34
CA PRO A 38 -21.25 -14.14 -6.98
C PRO A 38 -21.03 -15.55 -7.55
N GLY A 39 -19.80 -15.80 -8.01
CA GLY A 39 -19.31 -17.15 -8.27
C GLY A 39 -19.33 -18.03 -7.01
N ARG A 40 -20.27 -18.98 -6.96
CA ARG A 40 -20.29 -20.16 -6.06
C ARG A 40 -20.20 -19.91 -4.53
N ALA A 41 -21.01 -19.01 -3.97
CA ALA A 41 -21.31 -19.02 -2.53
C ALA A 41 -22.74 -19.50 -2.27
N THR A 42 -22.93 -20.67 -1.64
CA THR A 42 -24.28 -21.14 -1.27
C THR A 42 -24.84 -20.34 -0.11
N THR A 43 -25.97 -19.68 -0.36
CA THR A 43 -26.76 -18.79 0.53
C THR A 43 -27.07 -19.37 1.92
N ALA A 44 -27.03 -20.69 2.09
CA ALA A 44 -27.46 -21.36 3.33
C ALA A 44 -26.41 -21.36 4.47
N GLY A 45 -25.12 -21.22 4.15
CA GLY A 45 -24.04 -21.30 5.14
C GLY A 45 -23.80 -19.99 5.90
N ALA A 46 -23.90 -18.86 5.20
CA ALA A 46 -23.51 -17.53 5.70
C ALA A 46 -24.55 -16.86 6.62
N VAL A 47 -25.80 -17.31 6.57
CA VAL A 47 -26.92 -16.69 7.31
C VAL A 47 -27.07 -17.29 8.72
N LYS A 48 -26.32 -18.35 9.04
CA LYS A 48 -26.40 -19.06 10.30
C LYS A 48 -25.65 -18.28 11.40
N GLY A 49 -26.35 -17.33 12.03
CA GLY A 49 -25.82 -16.53 13.15
C GLY A 49 -26.03 -15.03 13.03
N LEU A 50 -26.59 -14.53 11.92
CA LEU A 50 -26.88 -13.10 11.76
C LEU A 50 -28.23 -12.71 12.40
N PRO A 51 -28.37 -11.48 12.92
CA PRO A 51 -29.66 -10.91 13.28
C PRO A 51 -30.63 -10.96 12.10
N ILE A 52 -31.90 -11.27 12.37
CA ILE A 52 -32.89 -11.62 11.35
C ILE A 52 -33.19 -10.47 10.36
N GLU A 53 -33.02 -9.21 10.79
CA GLU A 53 -33.10 -8.04 9.91
C GLU A 53 -32.09 -8.07 8.75
N PHE A 54 -30.85 -8.53 8.98
CA PHE A 54 -29.81 -8.60 7.94
C PHE A 54 -29.98 -9.84 7.06
N ALA A 55 -30.46 -10.94 7.65
CA ALA A 55 -30.78 -12.17 6.94
C ALA A 55 -31.94 -12.00 5.93
N LEU A 56 -32.97 -11.22 6.28
CA LEU A 56 -34.17 -11.03 5.46
C LEU A 56 -33.90 -10.13 4.24
N GLY A 57 -33.10 -9.07 4.38
CA GLY A 57 -32.75 -8.19 3.27
C GLY A 57 -31.93 -8.87 2.17
N GLY A 58 -31.05 -9.80 2.56
CA GLY A 58 -30.29 -10.65 1.63
C GLY A 58 -31.13 -11.68 0.85
N LEU A 59 -32.41 -11.86 1.19
CA LEU A 59 -33.29 -12.84 0.53
C LEU A 59 -34.24 -12.21 -0.52
N VAL A 60 -34.35 -10.87 -0.59
CA VAL A 60 -35.39 -10.18 -1.40
C VAL A 60 -34.81 -9.36 -2.58
N GLY A 61 -33.50 -9.41 -2.82
CA GLY A 61 -32.87 -8.70 -3.96
C GLY A 61 -32.56 -7.22 -3.72
N PHE A 62 -32.35 -6.82 -2.46
CA PHE A 62 -31.89 -5.48 -2.06
C PHE A 62 -30.46 -5.53 -1.47
N ARG A 63 -29.63 -6.49 -1.90
CA ARG A 63 -28.35 -6.76 -1.25
C ARG A 63 -27.39 -5.58 -1.36
N GLU A 64 -27.34 -4.97 -2.53
CA GLU A 64 -26.52 -3.84 -2.91
C GLU A 64 -26.95 -2.58 -2.15
N ALA A 65 -28.27 -2.36 -2.00
CA ALA A 65 -28.79 -1.23 -1.22
C ALA A 65 -28.45 -1.35 0.27
N ILE A 66 -28.46 -2.58 0.81
CA ILE A 66 -28.06 -2.85 2.19
C ILE A 66 -26.55 -2.71 2.34
N ALA A 67 -25.77 -3.21 1.38
CA ALA A 67 -24.32 -3.04 1.31
C ALA A 67 -23.95 -1.54 1.37
N GLY A 68 -24.59 -0.70 0.56
CA GLY A 68 -24.40 0.76 0.58
C GLY A 68 -24.76 1.40 1.93
N LEU A 69 -25.86 0.99 2.57
CA LEU A 69 -26.22 1.52 3.90
C LEU A 69 -25.23 1.11 4.99
N LEU A 70 -24.78 -0.15 4.96
CA LEU A 70 -23.76 -0.65 5.88
C LEU A 70 -22.41 0.05 5.65
N TRP A 71 -22.09 0.40 4.41
CA TRP A 71 -20.88 1.17 4.10
C TRP A 71 -20.92 2.57 4.70
N VAL A 72 -22.06 3.26 4.63
CA VAL A 72 -22.27 4.53 5.36
C VAL A 72 -22.11 4.37 6.87
N ARG A 73 -22.51 3.22 7.44
CA ARG A 73 -22.26 2.94 8.87
C ARG A 73 -20.79 2.72 9.20
N CYS A 74 -19.99 2.17 8.28
CA CYS A 74 -18.56 2.03 8.48
C CYS A 74 -17.88 3.40 8.66
N ASP A 75 -18.32 4.40 7.90
CA ASP A 75 -17.83 5.79 8.01
C ASP A 75 -18.10 6.39 9.41
N GLU A 76 -19.28 6.14 9.98
CA GLU A 76 -19.61 6.57 11.35
C GLU A 76 -18.64 5.93 12.38
N PHE A 77 -18.40 4.62 12.30
CA PHE A 77 -17.47 3.93 13.20
C PHE A 77 -16.03 4.41 13.02
N PHE A 78 -15.63 4.72 11.78
CA PHE A 78 -14.32 5.28 11.47
C PHE A 78 -14.10 6.63 12.15
N HIS A 79 -15.10 7.52 12.09
CA HIS A 79 -15.04 8.82 12.77
C HIS A 79 -15.04 8.72 14.30
N THR A 80 -15.60 7.67 14.87
CA THR A 80 -15.55 7.41 16.33
C THR A 80 -14.29 6.66 16.78
N GLY A 81 -13.46 6.18 15.86
CA GLY A 81 -12.26 5.38 16.16
C GLY A 81 -12.55 3.92 16.57
N ASP A 82 -13.75 3.41 16.30
CA ASP A 82 -14.15 2.04 16.64
C ASP A 82 -13.83 1.10 15.47
N TYR A 83 -12.53 0.89 15.23
CA TYR A 83 -12.04 0.10 14.09
C TYR A 83 -12.43 -1.37 14.16
N ASP A 84 -12.58 -1.93 15.37
CA ASP A 84 -12.97 -3.31 15.59
C ASP A 84 -14.38 -3.59 15.06
N ALA A 85 -15.27 -2.59 15.07
CA ALA A 85 -16.61 -2.70 14.50
C ALA A 85 -16.64 -2.65 12.96
N ILE A 86 -15.60 -2.12 12.32
CA ILE A 86 -15.57 -1.91 10.85
C ILE A 86 -15.29 -3.24 10.12
N THR A 87 -14.34 -4.04 10.61
CA THR A 87 -13.93 -5.26 9.87
C THR A 87 -15.05 -6.30 9.67
N PRO A 88 -15.95 -6.56 10.64
CA PRO A 88 -17.10 -7.44 10.41
C PRO A 88 -18.11 -6.86 9.42
N LEU A 89 -18.30 -5.53 9.42
CA LEU A 89 -19.19 -4.87 8.46
C LEU A 89 -18.65 -5.00 7.04
N ILE A 90 -17.35 -4.77 6.82
CA ILE A 90 -16.71 -4.98 5.52
C ILE A 90 -16.94 -6.41 5.01
N ARG A 91 -16.83 -7.43 5.88
CA ARG A 91 -17.13 -8.83 5.51
C ARG A 91 -18.59 -9.04 5.10
N ILE A 92 -19.54 -8.42 5.80
CA ILE A 92 -20.95 -8.50 5.45
C ILE A 92 -21.21 -7.80 4.11
N ILE A 93 -20.63 -6.61 3.90
CA ILE A 93 -20.79 -5.80 2.69
C ILE A 93 -20.25 -6.55 1.48
N THR A 94 -19.00 -7.03 1.52
CA THR A 94 -18.38 -7.81 0.41
C THR A 94 -19.08 -9.13 0.13
N TRP A 95 -19.80 -9.69 1.11
CA TRP A 95 -20.66 -10.86 0.87
C TRP A 95 -21.98 -10.48 0.19
N LEU A 96 -22.57 -9.34 0.56
CA LEU A 96 -23.81 -8.82 -0.03
C LEU A 96 -23.58 -8.35 -1.47
N ASP A 97 -22.52 -7.59 -1.69
CA ASP A 97 -22.10 -7.04 -2.98
C ASP A 97 -20.61 -7.33 -3.22
N PRO A 98 -20.27 -8.46 -3.87
CA PRO A 98 -18.89 -8.84 -4.13
C PRO A 98 -18.21 -8.02 -5.23
N HIS A 99 -18.98 -7.24 -6.00
CA HIS A 99 -18.49 -6.42 -7.11
C HIS A 99 -18.32 -4.95 -6.73
N GLN A 100 -18.62 -4.59 -5.47
CA GLN A 100 -18.37 -3.26 -4.93
C GLN A 100 -16.86 -3.07 -4.65
N VAL A 101 -16.10 -2.76 -5.71
CA VAL A 101 -14.63 -2.55 -5.69
C VAL A 101 -14.18 -1.60 -4.58
N ASP A 102 -14.87 -0.46 -4.43
CA ASP A 102 -14.55 0.57 -3.43
C ASP A 102 -14.40 0.03 -2.00
N VAL A 103 -15.17 -1.00 -1.63
CA VAL A 103 -15.14 -1.59 -0.28
C VAL A 103 -13.86 -2.39 -0.06
N TYR A 104 -13.37 -3.08 -1.10
CA TYR A 104 -12.09 -3.78 -1.03
C TYR A 104 -10.94 -2.78 -0.97
N GLU A 105 -10.90 -1.82 -1.90
CA GLU A 105 -9.82 -0.82 -2.00
C GLU A 105 -9.78 0.09 -0.76
N THR A 106 -10.88 0.76 -0.46
CA THR A 106 -10.95 1.71 0.66
C THR A 106 -10.89 0.99 2.00
N GLY A 107 -11.60 -0.14 2.15
CA GLY A 107 -11.62 -0.92 3.37
C GLY A 107 -10.24 -1.47 3.74
N SER A 108 -9.51 -2.02 2.76
CA SER A 108 -8.14 -2.51 2.95
C SER A 108 -7.15 -1.35 3.19
N TRP A 109 -7.30 -0.24 2.49
CA TRP A 109 -6.49 0.96 2.73
C TRP A 109 -6.65 1.49 4.16
N HIS A 110 -7.86 1.53 4.70
CA HIS A 110 -8.07 1.90 6.12
C HIS A 110 -7.40 0.93 7.08
N MET A 111 -7.50 -0.39 6.84
CA MET A 111 -6.82 -1.41 7.63
C MET A 111 -5.30 -1.21 7.64
N ASP A 112 -4.71 -0.83 6.50
CA ASP A 112 -3.27 -0.62 6.39
C ASP A 112 -2.81 0.70 7.02
N TYR A 113 -3.56 1.79 6.87
CA TYR A 113 -3.05 3.14 7.17
C TYR A 113 -3.75 3.84 8.31
N ASN A 114 -5.05 3.61 8.49
CA ASN A 114 -5.89 4.49 9.29
C ASN A 114 -6.45 3.82 10.56
N PHE A 115 -6.26 2.52 10.73
CA PHE A 115 -6.47 1.85 12.01
C PHE A 115 -5.24 2.09 12.86
N THR A 116 -5.24 3.21 13.58
CA THR A 116 -4.03 3.78 14.19
C THR A 116 -4.05 3.79 15.71
N ASP A 117 -2.86 3.95 16.28
CA ASP A 117 -2.65 4.35 17.67
C ASP A 117 -2.82 5.87 17.86
N VAL A 118 -2.71 6.36 19.11
CA VAL A 118 -2.87 7.80 19.41
C VAL A 118 -1.90 8.72 18.67
N ASP A 119 -0.73 8.21 18.26
CA ASP A 119 0.30 8.94 17.50
C ASP A 119 0.09 8.83 15.97
N GLN A 120 -1.04 8.27 15.53
CA GLN A 120 -1.38 8.03 14.11
C GLN A 120 -0.44 7.02 13.42
N ARG A 121 0.17 6.10 14.17
CA ARG A 121 0.87 4.96 13.58
C ARG A 121 -0.13 3.83 13.39
N SER A 122 -0.19 3.30 12.17
CA SER A 122 -1.05 2.17 11.82
C SER A 122 -0.73 0.92 12.65
N ASP A 123 -1.76 0.22 13.10
CA ASP A 123 -1.65 -1.12 13.67
C ASP A 123 -1.35 -2.16 12.58
N ARG A 124 -0.09 -2.57 12.51
CA ARG A 124 0.39 -3.50 11.48
C ARG A 124 -0.23 -4.90 11.56
N ARG A 125 -0.92 -5.25 12.66
CA ARG A 125 -1.62 -6.53 12.79
C ARG A 125 -2.74 -6.68 11.75
N TYR A 126 -3.24 -5.57 11.20
CA TYR A 126 -4.27 -5.55 10.16
C TYR A 126 -3.76 -5.81 8.73
N ILE A 127 -2.45 -5.70 8.46
CA ILE A 127 -1.89 -5.87 7.09
C ILE A 127 -2.24 -7.24 6.46
N PRO A 128 -2.13 -8.38 7.16
CA PRO A 128 -2.56 -9.68 6.61
C PRO A 128 -4.03 -9.70 6.20
N LEU A 129 -4.88 -9.02 6.97
CA LEU A 129 -6.32 -8.98 6.74
C LEU A 129 -6.66 -8.14 5.52
N SER A 130 -5.99 -7.00 5.40
CA SER A 130 -6.05 -6.09 4.28
C SER A 130 -5.65 -6.76 2.96
N ILE A 131 -4.52 -7.49 2.94
CA ILE A 131 -4.09 -8.28 1.77
C ILE A 131 -5.12 -9.36 1.43
N ALA A 132 -5.61 -10.11 2.42
CA ALA A 132 -6.59 -11.17 2.18
C ALA A 132 -7.92 -10.63 1.63
N LEU A 133 -8.33 -9.44 2.06
CA LEU A 133 -9.49 -8.72 1.53
C LEU A 133 -9.25 -8.33 0.06
N MET A 134 -8.11 -7.72 -0.27
CA MET A 134 -7.80 -7.34 -1.65
C MET A 134 -7.66 -8.55 -2.59
N GLU A 135 -7.02 -9.63 -2.14
CA GLU A 135 -6.95 -10.86 -2.93
C GLU A 135 -8.33 -11.47 -3.19
N GLU A 136 -9.28 -11.33 -2.27
CA GLU A 136 -10.68 -11.69 -2.51
C GLU A 136 -11.35 -10.74 -3.50
N GLY A 137 -11.12 -9.42 -3.36
CA GLY A 137 -11.61 -8.40 -4.28
C GLY A 137 -11.18 -8.67 -5.72
N ILE A 138 -9.91 -9.02 -5.94
CA ILE A 138 -9.38 -9.43 -7.24
C ILE A 138 -10.05 -10.70 -7.76
N LYS A 139 -10.29 -11.71 -6.91
CA LYS A 139 -10.98 -12.95 -7.35
C LYS A 139 -12.41 -12.69 -7.80
N ASN A 140 -13.08 -11.72 -7.18
CA ASN A 140 -14.45 -11.35 -7.52
C ASN A 140 -14.50 -10.36 -8.71
N ASN A 141 -13.43 -9.63 -8.99
CA ASN A 141 -13.35 -8.57 -10.00
C ASN A 141 -12.09 -8.73 -10.86
N ASP A 142 -11.89 -9.93 -11.42
CA ASP A 142 -10.62 -10.32 -12.06
C ASP A 142 -10.33 -9.59 -13.37
N ASN A 143 -11.35 -8.97 -13.95
CA ASN A 143 -11.33 -8.14 -15.15
C ASN A 143 -11.18 -6.64 -14.88
N VAL A 144 -11.06 -6.22 -13.61
CA VAL A 144 -10.85 -4.82 -13.23
C VAL A 144 -9.35 -4.59 -13.01
N PRO A 145 -8.63 -3.84 -13.87
CA PRO A 145 -7.19 -3.65 -13.70
C PRO A 145 -6.81 -2.90 -12.41
N ASP A 146 -7.66 -1.99 -11.95
CA ASP A 146 -7.36 -1.09 -10.83
C ASP A 146 -7.19 -1.84 -9.50
N VAL A 147 -7.96 -2.90 -9.23
CA VAL A 147 -7.80 -3.70 -8.00
C VAL A 147 -6.42 -4.38 -7.91
N TYR A 148 -5.78 -4.69 -9.05
CA TYR A 148 -4.41 -5.21 -9.08
C TYR A 148 -3.40 -4.11 -8.78
N SER A 149 -3.63 -2.91 -9.32
CA SER A 149 -2.80 -1.73 -9.06
C SER A 149 -2.82 -1.36 -7.59
N ASP A 150 -4.00 -1.38 -6.97
CA ASP A 150 -4.16 -1.04 -5.56
C ASP A 150 -3.48 -2.06 -4.66
N LEU A 151 -3.68 -3.36 -4.89
CA LEU A 151 -2.95 -4.41 -4.16
C LEU A 151 -1.43 -4.23 -4.29
N ALA A 152 -0.94 -3.99 -5.50
CA ALA A 152 0.48 -3.81 -5.77
C ALA A 152 1.04 -2.53 -5.13
N PHE A 153 0.39 -1.39 -5.33
CA PHE A 153 0.87 -0.08 -4.89
C PHE A 153 0.71 0.11 -3.39
N THR A 154 -0.54 0.07 -2.93
CA THR A 154 -0.91 0.47 -1.58
C THR A 154 -0.31 -0.49 -0.56
N HIS A 155 -0.43 -1.79 -0.81
CA HIS A 155 -0.07 -2.81 0.18
C HIS A 155 1.38 -3.28 0.03
N TYR A 156 1.77 -3.75 -1.16
CA TYR A 156 3.11 -4.31 -1.33
C TYR A 156 4.18 -3.24 -1.51
N PHE A 157 4.00 -2.29 -2.42
CA PHE A 157 5.02 -1.28 -2.75
C PHE A 157 5.16 -0.23 -1.64
N ARG A 158 4.06 0.36 -1.16
CA ARG A 158 4.07 1.46 -0.18
C ARG A 158 4.05 0.99 1.26
N LYS A 159 3.14 0.08 1.63
CA LYS A 159 2.94 -0.27 3.04
C LYS A 159 3.99 -1.24 3.58
N ILE A 160 4.35 -2.24 2.78
CA ILE A 160 5.29 -3.30 3.16
C ILE A 160 6.70 -3.03 2.64
N GLY A 161 6.84 -2.42 1.45
CA GLY A 161 8.13 -2.31 0.76
C GLY A 161 8.58 -3.63 0.11
N ASP A 162 7.64 -4.53 -0.21
CA ASP A 162 7.89 -5.79 -0.90
C ASP A 162 7.82 -5.59 -2.42
N PHE A 163 8.89 -5.02 -2.99
CA PHE A 163 8.96 -4.72 -4.42
C PHE A 163 8.80 -5.96 -5.31
N PRO A 164 9.42 -7.12 -5.03
CA PRO A 164 9.19 -8.34 -5.82
C PRO A 164 7.71 -8.73 -5.86
N LYS A 165 7.01 -8.63 -4.72
CA LYS A 165 5.58 -8.99 -4.67
C LYS A 165 4.68 -7.95 -5.33
N ALA A 166 5.04 -6.67 -5.24
CA ALA A 166 4.37 -5.63 -6.00
C ALA A 166 4.50 -5.88 -7.52
N ALA A 167 5.70 -6.23 -8.01
CA ALA A 167 5.94 -6.54 -9.41
C ALA A 167 5.08 -7.71 -9.91
N ASP A 168 4.96 -8.79 -9.13
CA ASP A 168 4.07 -9.92 -9.45
C ASP A 168 2.63 -9.47 -9.73
N TRP A 169 2.11 -8.56 -8.91
CA TRP A 169 0.72 -8.06 -9.02
C TRP A 169 0.56 -7.04 -10.14
N TYR A 170 1.53 -6.14 -10.33
CA TYR A 170 1.55 -5.22 -11.46
C TYR A 170 1.58 -5.96 -12.80
N VAL A 171 2.39 -7.02 -12.95
CA VAL A 171 2.45 -7.83 -14.17
C VAL A 171 1.10 -8.51 -14.45
N LYS A 172 0.41 -9.01 -13.42
CA LYS A 172 -0.94 -9.58 -13.58
C LYS A 172 -1.95 -8.53 -14.02
N GLY A 173 -1.96 -7.36 -13.38
CA GLY A 173 -2.86 -6.26 -13.73
C GLY A 173 -2.62 -5.74 -15.15
N GLN A 174 -1.35 -5.54 -15.54
CA GLN A 174 -0.99 -5.15 -16.91
C GLN A 174 -1.45 -6.19 -17.93
N LYS A 175 -1.34 -7.48 -17.61
CA LYS A 175 -1.86 -8.53 -18.49
C LYS A 175 -3.39 -8.41 -18.68
N VAL A 176 -4.15 -8.16 -17.62
CA VAL A 176 -5.61 -7.94 -17.72
C VAL A 176 -5.90 -6.72 -18.60
N GLN A 177 -5.17 -5.63 -18.38
CA GLN A 177 -5.26 -4.42 -19.21
C GLN A 177 -4.99 -4.72 -20.70
N ASP A 178 -3.94 -5.48 -21.02
CA ASP A 178 -3.60 -5.87 -22.39
C ASP A 178 -4.66 -6.76 -23.03
N ASP A 179 -5.19 -7.73 -22.27
CA ASP A 179 -6.22 -8.65 -22.75
C ASP A 179 -7.52 -7.88 -23.10
N ILE A 180 -7.94 -6.92 -22.27
CA ILE A 180 -9.11 -6.05 -22.53
C ILE A 180 -8.90 -5.24 -23.82
N ARG A 181 -7.72 -4.64 -23.98
CA ARG A 181 -7.38 -3.86 -25.19
C ARG A 181 -7.40 -4.73 -26.43
N ALA A 182 -6.83 -5.93 -26.36
CA ALA A 182 -6.81 -6.87 -27.47
C ALA A 182 -8.22 -7.31 -27.86
N GLU A 183 -9.13 -7.49 -26.90
CA GLU A 183 -10.52 -7.84 -27.16
C GLU A 183 -11.30 -6.71 -27.83
N SER A 184 -11.12 -5.48 -27.35
CA SER A 184 -11.70 -4.28 -27.97
C SER A 184 -11.23 -4.08 -29.42
N ALA A 185 -9.94 -4.32 -29.69
CA ALA A 185 -9.39 -4.22 -31.04
C ALA A 185 -9.95 -5.28 -32.01
N LYS A 186 -10.31 -6.47 -31.53
CA LYS A 186 -10.97 -7.51 -32.34
C LYS A 186 -12.43 -7.18 -32.63
N ASN A 187 -13.09 -6.45 -31.73
CA ASN A 187 -14.50 -6.11 -31.80
C ASN A 187 -14.72 -4.58 -31.89
N PRO A 188 -14.24 -3.90 -32.94
CA PRO A 188 -14.27 -2.44 -33.03
C PRO A 188 -15.68 -1.85 -33.16
N GLY A 189 -16.73 -2.67 -33.22
CA GLY A 189 -18.14 -2.24 -33.24
C GLY A 189 -18.89 -2.51 -31.93
N ASP A 190 -18.25 -3.10 -30.92
CA ASP A 190 -18.86 -3.40 -29.63
C ASP A 190 -18.66 -2.22 -28.65
N PRO A 191 -19.73 -1.48 -28.29
CA PRO A 191 -19.63 -0.33 -27.39
C PRO A 191 -19.13 -0.70 -25.99
N ASP A 192 -19.44 -1.89 -25.50
CA ASP A 192 -19.05 -2.32 -24.15
C ASP A 192 -17.55 -2.64 -24.11
N ALA A 193 -17.05 -3.35 -25.14
CA ALA A 193 -15.62 -3.61 -25.28
C ALA A 193 -14.81 -2.32 -25.49
N GLN A 194 -15.36 -1.32 -26.18
CA GLN A 194 -14.74 0.00 -26.32
C GLN A 194 -14.68 0.74 -24.98
N GLN A 195 -15.77 0.73 -24.21
CA GLN A 195 -15.82 1.38 -22.90
C GLN A 195 -14.84 0.73 -21.92
N GLN A 196 -14.79 -0.61 -21.85
CA GLN A 196 -13.82 -1.32 -21.02
C GLN A 196 -12.37 -1.00 -21.41
N ALA A 197 -12.06 -0.91 -22.70
CA ALA A 197 -10.71 -0.52 -23.14
C ALA A 197 -10.37 0.92 -22.75
N LYS A 198 -11.34 1.84 -22.76
CA LYS A 198 -11.15 3.21 -22.29
C LYS A 198 -10.90 3.28 -20.79
N GLU A 199 -11.62 2.49 -19.99
CA GLU A 199 -11.41 2.39 -18.54
C GLU A 199 -10.03 1.80 -18.25
N ALA A 200 -9.70 0.64 -18.86
CA ALA A 200 -8.40 0.01 -18.71
C ALA A 200 -7.23 0.88 -19.21
N ALA A 201 -7.47 1.80 -20.14
CA ALA A 201 -6.43 2.73 -20.59
C ALA A 201 -5.97 3.70 -19.51
N GLN A 202 -6.85 4.08 -18.57
CA GLN A 202 -6.50 4.94 -17.45
C GLN A 202 -5.47 4.26 -16.53
N SER A 203 -5.49 2.93 -16.47
CA SER A 203 -4.59 2.14 -15.64
C SER A 203 -3.17 2.02 -16.20
N VAL A 204 -2.84 2.53 -17.40
CA VAL A 204 -1.43 2.55 -17.89
C VAL A 204 -0.53 3.27 -16.88
N THR A 205 -1.04 4.37 -16.29
CA THR A 205 -0.30 5.18 -15.33
C THR A 205 -0.20 4.50 -13.95
N THR A 206 -1.23 3.78 -13.51
CA THR A 206 -1.26 3.19 -12.16
C THR A 206 -0.63 1.80 -12.12
N LEU A 207 -0.73 1.03 -13.20
CA LEU A 207 -0.10 -0.28 -13.34
C LEU A 207 1.29 -0.20 -13.99
N SER A 208 1.34 0.20 -15.26
CA SER A 208 2.53 -0.01 -16.10
C SER A 208 3.67 0.94 -15.73
N HIS A 209 3.37 2.21 -15.43
CA HIS A 209 4.39 3.13 -14.89
C HIS A 209 4.92 2.64 -13.53
N MET A 210 4.03 2.15 -12.67
CA MET A 210 4.44 1.68 -11.35
C MET A 210 5.22 0.36 -11.43
N LEU A 211 4.95 -0.49 -12.42
CA LEU A 211 5.80 -1.64 -12.75
C LEU A 211 7.22 -1.20 -13.11
N ALA A 212 7.36 -0.15 -13.94
CA ALA A 212 8.67 0.41 -14.27
C ALA A 212 9.41 0.91 -13.03
N HIS A 213 8.74 1.68 -12.16
CA HIS A 213 9.31 2.12 -10.89
C HIS A 213 9.64 0.95 -9.93
N THR A 214 8.85 -0.13 -9.96
CA THR A 214 9.12 -1.32 -9.15
C THR A 214 10.37 -2.04 -9.63
N TYR A 215 10.55 -2.16 -10.95
CA TYR A 215 11.79 -2.67 -11.52
C TYR A 215 13.00 -1.80 -11.18
N GLU A 216 12.85 -0.46 -11.12
CA GLU A 216 13.90 0.42 -10.61
C GLU A 216 14.25 0.10 -9.16
N ALA A 217 13.25 -0.01 -8.28
CA ALA A 217 13.43 -0.35 -6.86
C ALA A 217 14.05 -1.75 -6.65
N GLU A 218 13.87 -2.68 -7.59
CA GLU A 218 14.55 -3.98 -7.61
C GLU A 218 15.96 -3.93 -8.23
N GLY A 219 16.42 -2.77 -8.72
CA GLY A 219 17.69 -2.60 -9.45
C GLY A 219 17.68 -3.22 -10.86
N ARG A 220 16.51 -3.60 -11.37
CA ARG A 220 16.29 -4.20 -12.69
C ARG A 220 16.14 -3.11 -13.76
N ILE A 221 17.17 -2.26 -13.89
CA ILE A 221 17.13 -1.03 -14.70
C ILE A 221 16.82 -1.29 -16.18
N GLU A 222 17.34 -2.38 -16.76
CA GLU A 222 17.01 -2.73 -18.15
C GLU A 222 15.54 -3.11 -18.33
N ASP A 223 14.97 -3.82 -17.35
CA ASP A 223 13.54 -4.18 -17.38
C ASP A 223 12.69 -2.92 -17.21
N ALA A 224 13.06 -2.02 -16.30
CA ALA A 224 12.42 -0.71 -16.16
C ALA A 224 12.45 0.11 -17.45
N MET A 225 13.57 0.11 -18.19
CA MET A 225 13.67 0.80 -19.47
C MET A 225 12.74 0.20 -20.53
N ARG A 226 12.64 -1.14 -20.60
CA ARG A 226 11.70 -1.81 -21.51
C ARG A 226 10.25 -1.47 -21.14
N GLU A 227 9.97 -1.41 -19.85
CA GLU A 227 8.65 -1.05 -19.33
C GLU A 227 8.29 0.40 -19.65
N TRP A 228 9.20 1.36 -19.43
CA TRP A 228 8.98 2.75 -19.82
C TRP A 228 8.76 2.92 -21.33
N GLN A 229 9.42 2.11 -22.15
CA GLN A 229 9.19 2.09 -23.59
C GLN A 229 7.82 1.51 -23.95
N TYR A 230 7.37 0.47 -23.24
CA TYR A 230 6.00 -0.04 -23.36
C TYR A 230 4.99 1.07 -23.02
N CYS A 231 5.11 1.73 -21.86
CA CYS A 231 4.22 2.80 -21.43
C CYS A 231 4.14 3.95 -22.46
N ALA A 232 5.29 4.38 -22.99
CA ALA A 232 5.33 5.40 -24.05
C ALA A 232 4.58 4.95 -25.31
N THR A 233 4.69 3.67 -25.68
CA THR A 233 3.99 3.09 -26.83
C THR A 233 2.49 3.06 -26.60
N MET A 234 2.03 2.69 -25.40
CA MET A 234 0.61 2.64 -25.04
C MET A 234 -0.02 4.03 -25.07
N HIS A 235 0.63 5.03 -24.45
CA HIS A 235 0.13 6.40 -24.50
C HIS A 235 0.09 6.98 -25.92
N GLN A 236 1.08 6.65 -26.76
CA GLN A 236 1.06 7.04 -28.17
C GLN A 236 -0.10 6.39 -28.92
N TYR A 237 -0.35 5.10 -28.66
CA TYR A 237 -1.47 4.38 -29.24
C TYR A 237 -2.81 5.01 -28.84
N ASP A 238 -3.01 5.30 -27.56
CA ASP A 238 -4.25 5.89 -27.05
C ASP A 238 -4.50 7.29 -27.61
N LEU A 239 -3.45 8.10 -27.76
CA LEU A 239 -3.52 9.40 -28.44
C LEU A 239 -3.89 9.29 -29.92
N ALA A 240 -3.33 8.31 -30.63
CA ALA A 240 -3.57 8.11 -32.05
C ALA A 240 -4.99 7.63 -32.35
N HIS A 241 -5.58 6.86 -31.43
CA HIS A 241 -6.91 6.27 -31.59
C HIS A 241 -8.01 7.01 -30.81
N GLY A 242 -7.66 8.02 -30.01
CA GLY A 242 -8.61 8.78 -29.21
C GLY A 242 -9.31 7.95 -28.14
N ILE A 243 -8.61 6.96 -27.56
CA ILE A 243 -9.17 6.02 -26.57
C ILE A 243 -9.45 6.74 -25.25
N ASN A 244 -8.52 7.59 -24.81
CA ASN A 244 -8.61 8.33 -23.55
C ASN A 244 -8.43 9.84 -23.76
N GLU A 245 -8.59 10.61 -22.69
CA GLU A 245 -8.42 12.05 -22.70
C GLU A 245 -7.00 12.48 -23.12
N LYS A 246 -6.93 13.46 -24.02
CA LYS A 246 -5.66 13.89 -24.62
C LYS A 246 -4.62 14.37 -23.60
N TYR A 247 -5.04 15.12 -22.58
CA TYR A 247 -4.10 15.70 -21.62
C TYR A 247 -3.43 14.65 -20.72
N PRO A 248 -4.18 13.75 -20.05
CA PRO A 248 -3.59 12.62 -19.31
C PRO A 248 -2.62 11.80 -20.15
N GLU A 249 -2.99 11.45 -21.38
CA GLU A 249 -2.15 10.64 -22.27
C GLU A 249 -0.86 11.37 -22.71
N GLN A 250 -0.94 12.67 -23.00
CA GLN A 250 0.25 13.48 -23.29
C GLN A 250 1.18 13.58 -22.07
N ASN A 251 0.60 13.71 -20.88
CA ASN A 251 1.36 13.74 -19.63
C ASN A 251 2.04 12.38 -19.38
N GLY A 252 1.30 11.28 -19.55
CA GLY A 252 1.78 9.91 -19.41
C GLY A 252 2.92 9.60 -20.38
N LEU A 253 2.77 9.96 -21.67
CA LEU A 253 3.83 9.84 -22.67
C LEU A 253 5.09 10.62 -22.29
N THR A 254 4.92 11.88 -21.86
CA THR A 254 6.05 12.72 -21.45
C THR A 254 6.78 12.12 -20.25
N ARG A 255 6.05 11.60 -19.26
CA ARG A 255 6.61 10.92 -18.09
C ARG A 255 7.33 9.64 -18.48
N SER A 256 6.76 8.83 -19.36
CA SER A 256 7.36 7.60 -19.86
C SER A 256 8.67 7.84 -20.59
N GLN A 257 8.69 8.80 -21.51
CA GLN A 257 9.90 9.20 -22.24
C GLN A 257 10.98 9.74 -21.29
N ARG A 258 10.57 10.51 -20.27
CA ARG A 258 11.47 11.00 -19.23
C ARG A 258 12.03 9.84 -18.40
N GLY A 259 11.20 8.92 -17.93
CA GLY A 259 11.62 7.74 -17.16
C GLY A 259 12.63 6.89 -17.94
N LEU A 260 12.36 6.63 -19.23
CA LEU A 260 13.28 5.94 -20.13
C LEU A 260 14.63 6.67 -20.23
N TYR A 261 14.61 7.98 -20.51
CA TYR A 261 15.82 8.79 -20.62
C TYR A 261 16.62 8.80 -19.31
N GLU A 262 15.97 9.00 -18.17
CA GLU A 262 16.65 9.03 -16.88
C GLU A 262 17.31 7.68 -16.58
N ASN A 263 16.64 6.55 -16.82
CA ASN A 263 17.22 5.23 -16.63
C ASN A 263 18.41 4.95 -17.56
N GLN A 264 18.35 5.38 -18.82
CA GLN A 264 19.49 5.31 -19.75
C GLN A 264 20.70 6.08 -19.22
N MET A 265 20.47 7.29 -18.71
CA MET A 265 21.54 8.12 -18.17
C MET A 265 22.10 7.55 -16.87
N ARG A 266 21.23 7.08 -15.97
CA ARG A 266 21.63 6.41 -14.72
C ARG A 266 22.49 5.19 -15.02
N LEU A 267 22.09 4.34 -15.95
CA LEU A 267 22.89 3.18 -16.38
C LEU A 267 24.27 3.59 -16.90
N LYS A 268 24.32 4.65 -17.73
CA LYS A 268 25.56 5.19 -18.30
C LYS A 268 26.54 5.70 -17.23
N TRP A 269 26.05 6.44 -16.24
CA TRP A 269 26.90 7.11 -15.27
C TRP A 269 27.12 6.31 -13.98
N ARG A 270 26.32 5.27 -13.73
CA ARG A 270 26.33 4.50 -12.47
C ARG A 270 27.72 4.05 -12.05
N ALA A 271 28.44 3.40 -12.96
CA ALA A 271 29.76 2.85 -12.67
C ALA A 271 30.80 3.92 -12.28
N ARG A 272 30.64 5.17 -12.76
CA ARG A 272 31.47 6.30 -12.36
C ARG A 272 31.06 6.79 -10.97
N ASP A 273 29.77 6.99 -10.76
CA ASP A 273 29.25 7.68 -9.58
C ASP A 273 29.29 6.82 -8.32
N THR A 274 29.24 5.50 -8.45
CA THR A 274 29.37 4.56 -7.32
C THR A 274 30.79 4.05 -7.10
N LYS A 275 31.74 4.39 -7.99
CA LYS A 275 33.13 3.89 -7.96
C LYS A 275 33.84 4.16 -6.63
N VAL A 276 33.66 5.37 -6.09
CA VAL A 276 34.16 5.73 -4.77
C VAL A 276 32.99 5.59 -3.81
N PRO A 277 32.97 4.58 -2.93
CA PRO A 277 31.84 4.39 -2.04
C PRO A 277 31.75 5.53 -1.01
N VAL A 278 30.53 5.81 -0.56
CA VAL A 278 30.23 6.77 0.52
C VAL A 278 30.23 6.01 1.84
N ASP A 279 31.06 6.43 2.79
CA ASP A 279 30.92 6.02 4.19
C ASP A 279 29.67 6.67 4.77
N MET A 280 28.67 5.84 5.05
CA MET A 280 27.35 6.26 5.49
C MET A 280 27.29 6.60 6.98
N GLN A 281 28.34 6.31 7.77
CA GLN A 281 28.44 6.66 9.20
C GLN A 281 27.15 6.36 9.99
N PHE A 282 26.59 5.17 9.77
CA PHE A 282 25.30 4.75 10.29
C PHE A 282 25.41 4.30 11.74
N HIS A 283 25.07 5.20 12.64
CA HIS A 283 25.18 4.99 14.09
C HIS A 283 23.86 5.28 14.80
N PRO A 284 22.80 4.49 14.53
CA PRO A 284 21.54 4.64 15.25
C PRO A 284 21.69 4.24 16.71
N GLN A 285 20.97 4.95 17.57
CA GLN A 285 20.88 4.71 19.01
C GLN A 285 19.41 4.63 19.39
N LEU A 286 19.07 3.60 20.15
CA LEU A 286 17.77 3.49 20.78
C LEU A 286 17.90 3.92 22.24
N VAL A 287 17.03 4.83 22.69
CA VAL A 287 17.01 5.28 24.08
C VAL A 287 15.63 5.08 24.66
N ARG A 288 15.50 4.25 25.70
CA ARG A 288 14.29 4.26 26.52
C ARG A 288 14.35 5.46 27.44
N VAL A 289 13.32 6.30 27.44
CA VAL A 289 13.22 7.47 28.34
C VAL A 289 12.18 7.29 29.45
N SER A 290 11.23 6.37 29.24
CA SER A 290 10.19 5.99 30.20
C SER A 290 9.68 4.57 29.83
N PRO A 291 8.92 3.87 30.69
CA PRO A 291 8.32 2.59 30.32
C PRO A 291 7.55 2.70 29.00
N ARG A 292 7.88 1.84 28.03
CA ARG A 292 7.26 1.78 26.68
C ARG A 292 7.45 3.01 25.80
N ILE A 293 8.41 3.87 26.17
CA ILE A 293 8.66 5.12 25.47
C ILE A 293 10.13 5.17 25.06
N PHE A 294 10.36 5.25 23.75
CA PHE A 294 11.68 5.28 23.16
C PHE A 294 11.95 6.56 22.38
N VAL A 295 13.22 6.86 22.19
CA VAL A 295 13.72 7.86 21.26
C VAL A 295 14.75 7.19 20.37
N LEU A 296 14.49 7.16 19.06
CA LEU A 296 15.47 6.83 18.05
C LEU A 296 16.27 8.10 17.71
N LYS A 297 17.58 8.06 17.86
CA LYS A 297 18.48 9.14 17.48
C LYS A 297 19.76 8.56 16.87
N GLY A 298 20.69 9.40 16.45
CA GLY A 298 21.98 8.94 15.91
C GLY A 298 22.35 9.69 14.66
N THR A 299 23.27 9.12 13.88
CA THR A 299 23.77 9.74 12.65
C THR A 299 23.65 8.80 11.46
N MET A 300 23.46 9.40 10.29
CA MET A 300 23.64 8.79 8.97
C MET A 300 24.07 9.88 7.99
N HIS A 301 25.18 9.65 7.30
CA HIS A 301 25.76 10.57 6.34
C HIS A 301 25.21 10.29 4.93
N ALA A 302 24.25 11.10 4.51
CA ALA A 302 23.69 11.06 3.16
C ALA A 302 24.34 12.13 2.27
N ILE A 303 24.90 11.69 1.14
CA ILE A 303 25.46 12.56 0.11
C ILE A 303 24.61 12.44 -1.15
N GLY A 304 24.18 13.57 -1.70
CA GLY A 304 23.37 13.61 -2.92
C GLY A 304 23.87 14.61 -3.97
N ASN A 305 23.36 14.47 -5.19
CA ASN A 305 23.67 15.39 -6.28
C ASN A 305 22.98 16.75 -6.05
N VAL A 306 23.76 17.83 -6.02
CA VAL A 306 23.28 19.21 -5.90
C VAL A 306 23.61 20.05 -7.14
N ALA A 307 23.97 19.42 -8.26
CA ALA A 307 24.25 20.11 -9.53
C ALA A 307 22.99 20.45 -10.34
N THR A 308 21.90 19.70 -10.15
CA THR A 308 20.74 19.71 -11.06
C THR A 308 19.47 20.30 -10.43
N VAL A 309 19.62 21.17 -9.43
CA VAL A 309 18.49 21.86 -8.78
C VAL A 309 18.33 23.25 -9.39
N GLU A 310 17.38 23.40 -10.32
CA GLU A 310 16.90 24.70 -10.76
C GLU A 310 15.86 25.21 -9.75
N HIS A 311 16.06 26.40 -9.21
CA HIS A 311 15.08 27.05 -8.35
C HIS A 311 14.10 27.80 -9.24
N LEU A 312 12.85 27.35 -9.30
CA LEU A 312 11.80 28.06 -10.02
C LEU A 312 11.41 29.33 -9.26
N PRO A 313 10.94 30.39 -9.95
CA PRO A 313 10.54 31.65 -9.32
C PRO A 313 9.45 31.53 -8.25
N ASN A 314 8.67 30.44 -8.26
CA ASN A 314 7.62 30.13 -7.28
C ASN A 314 8.15 29.41 -6.02
N GLY A 315 9.47 29.30 -5.85
CA GLY A 315 10.10 28.59 -4.74
C GLY A 315 10.10 27.06 -4.87
N GLN A 316 9.56 26.52 -5.97
CA GLN A 316 9.63 25.09 -6.25
C GLN A 316 11.02 24.73 -6.81
N MET A 317 11.54 23.59 -6.39
CA MET A 317 12.75 23.03 -6.98
C MET A 317 12.39 22.16 -8.18
N ARG A 318 13.03 22.41 -9.33
CA ARG A 318 13.00 21.55 -10.50
C ARG A 318 14.37 20.87 -10.61
N GLY A 319 14.43 19.58 -10.27
CA GLY A 319 15.57 18.70 -10.52
C GLY A 319 15.06 17.28 -10.79
N PHE A 320 15.79 16.30 -11.33
CA PHE A 320 17.22 16.12 -11.56
C PHE A 320 17.29 15.36 -12.89
N LEU A 321 17.53 16.02 -14.02
CA LEU A 321 17.88 15.26 -15.21
C LEU A 321 19.30 14.75 -14.98
N GLU A 322 19.51 13.44 -15.09
CA GLU A 322 20.83 12.84 -14.99
C GLU A 322 21.66 13.26 -16.23
N THR A 323 22.21 14.48 -16.19
CA THR A 323 23.01 15.08 -17.29
C THR A 323 24.46 14.59 -17.27
N GLY A 324 24.82 13.75 -16.30
CA GLY A 324 26.19 13.37 -16.00
C GLY A 324 26.99 14.45 -15.27
N GLN A 325 26.42 15.63 -15.02
CA GLN A 325 27.01 16.64 -14.13
C GLN A 325 26.70 16.27 -12.68
N ALA A 326 27.75 16.13 -11.87
CA ALA A 326 27.62 15.74 -10.49
C ALA A 326 28.38 16.71 -9.57
N ARG A 327 27.67 17.27 -8.60
CA ARG A 327 28.25 17.98 -7.46
C ARG A 327 27.71 17.32 -6.21
N TRP A 328 28.56 16.59 -5.50
CA TRP A 328 28.16 15.81 -4.34
C TRP A 328 28.29 16.64 -3.08
N ALA A 329 27.21 16.74 -2.31
CA ALA A 329 27.21 17.43 -1.01
C ALA A 329 26.27 16.72 -0.04
N PRO A 330 26.42 16.96 1.29
CA PRO A 330 25.43 16.51 2.26
C PRO A 330 24.04 17.04 1.91
N VAL A 331 23.05 16.15 1.95
CA VAL A 331 21.65 16.49 1.72
C VAL A 331 20.78 15.86 2.80
N ASP A 332 19.68 16.53 3.11
CA ASP A 332 18.64 16.02 3.98
C ASP A 332 17.58 15.25 3.16
N GLY A 333 16.71 14.53 3.85
CA GLY A 333 15.50 13.94 3.24
C GLY A 333 15.51 12.42 3.12
N CYS A 334 16.63 11.76 3.43
CA CYS A 334 16.59 10.33 3.67
C CYS A 334 15.71 9.98 4.88
N ARG A 335 15.16 8.77 4.92
CA ARG A 335 14.43 8.24 6.07
C ARG A 335 15.08 6.94 6.53
N VAL A 336 15.11 6.77 7.84
CA VAL A 336 15.53 5.54 8.50
C VAL A 336 14.29 4.93 9.14
N GLU A 337 13.99 3.70 8.78
CA GLU A 337 12.88 2.94 9.33
C GLU A 337 13.28 2.31 10.67
N ILE A 338 12.29 2.16 11.56
CA ILE A 338 12.42 1.45 12.82
C ILE A 338 11.21 0.56 13.05
N ARG A 339 11.46 -0.70 13.40
CA ARG A 339 10.43 -1.66 13.76
C ARG A 339 10.76 -2.31 15.10
N LEU A 340 9.79 -2.32 16.01
CA LEU A 340 9.79 -3.12 17.22
C LEU A 340 8.74 -4.22 17.09
N ASN A 341 9.12 -5.48 17.29
CA ASN A 341 8.17 -6.58 17.30
C ASN A 341 8.57 -7.68 18.30
N ASP A 342 7.63 -8.57 18.60
CA ASP A 342 7.91 -9.81 19.33
C ASP A 342 9.09 -10.56 18.69
N GLU A 343 10.02 -11.08 19.49
CA GLU A 343 11.17 -11.82 18.96
C GLU A 343 10.69 -13.04 18.16
N GLY A 344 11.14 -13.15 16.90
CA GLY A 344 10.72 -14.23 15.99
C GLY A 344 9.35 -14.03 15.33
N TYR A 345 8.72 -12.85 15.46
CA TYR A 345 7.49 -12.52 14.75
C TYR A 345 7.63 -12.80 13.24
N LYS A 346 6.58 -13.41 12.69
CA LYS A 346 6.36 -13.54 11.25
C LYS A 346 4.95 -13.09 10.96
N MET A 347 4.79 -12.29 9.91
CA MET A 347 3.47 -11.90 9.44
C MET A 347 2.66 -13.17 9.10
N PRO A 348 1.45 -13.35 9.67
CA PRO A 348 0.63 -14.49 9.34
C PRO A 348 0.15 -14.39 7.89
N VAL A 349 0.05 -15.53 7.21
CA VAL A 349 -0.57 -15.62 5.89
C VAL A 349 -2.01 -16.08 6.09
N LEU A 350 -2.96 -15.24 5.72
CA LEU A 350 -4.38 -15.57 5.81
C LEU A 350 -4.85 -16.16 4.47
N PRO A 351 -5.46 -17.36 4.46
CA PRO A 351 -5.90 -17.98 3.20
C PRO A 351 -7.16 -17.33 2.60
N SER A 352 -7.93 -16.60 3.42
CA SER A 352 -9.19 -15.96 3.03
C SER A 352 -9.59 -14.90 4.05
N PHE A 353 -10.29 -13.85 3.61
CA PHE A 353 -10.95 -12.88 4.48
C PHE A 353 -12.27 -13.47 5.02
N SER A 354 -12.26 -14.05 6.21
CA SER A 354 -13.41 -14.76 6.80
C SER A 354 -13.77 -14.21 8.18
N LEU A 355 -15.00 -14.44 8.67
CA LEU A 355 -15.39 -14.05 10.04
C LEU A 355 -14.43 -14.62 11.10
N SER A 356 -13.88 -15.82 10.88
CA SER A 356 -12.90 -16.43 11.77
C SER A 356 -11.52 -15.78 11.74
N SER A 357 -11.17 -15.02 10.69
CA SER A 357 -9.87 -14.37 10.54
C SER A 357 -9.89 -12.88 10.90
N LEU A 358 -11.04 -12.32 11.30
CA LEU A 358 -11.18 -10.89 11.61
C LEU A 358 -10.55 -10.50 12.95
N HIS A 359 -10.37 -11.45 13.87
CA HIS A 359 -9.85 -11.16 15.19
C HIS A 359 -8.33 -11.05 15.17
N LEU A 360 -7.83 -9.87 15.55
CA LEU A 360 -6.41 -9.68 15.81
C LEU A 360 -5.96 -10.47 17.02
N ASN A 361 -4.70 -10.92 17.01
CA ASN A 361 -4.11 -11.51 18.20
C ASN A 361 -3.74 -10.40 19.21
N PRO A 362 -4.44 -10.31 20.37
CA PRO A 362 -4.20 -9.22 21.33
C PRO A 362 -2.82 -9.32 22.00
N THR A 363 -2.16 -10.48 21.96
CA THR A 363 -0.85 -10.67 22.58
C THR A 363 0.30 -10.25 21.68
N THR A 364 0.05 -10.05 20.38
CA THR A 364 1.08 -9.68 19.42
C THR A 364 1.44 -8.21 19.55
N THR A 365 2.74 -7.92 19.64
CA THR A 365 3.28 -6.56 19.56
C THR A 365 4.07 -6.39 18.26
N ILE A 366 3.64 -5.42 17.43
CA ILE A 366 4.35 -4.99 16.24
C ILE A 366 4.12 -3.48 16.01
N MET A 367 5.20 -2.72 16.04
CA MET A 367 5.23 -1.27 15.81
C MET A 367 6.25 -0.99 14.71
N GLN A 368 5.89 -0.14 13.75
CA GLN A 368 6.86 0.43 12.81
C GLN A 368 6.64 1.94 12.71
N ASP A 369 7.74 2.67 12.62
CA ASP A 369 7.78 4.10 12.41
C ASP A 369 9.03 4.46 11.59
N SER A 370 9.18 5.72 11.22
CA SER A 370 10.34 6.23 10.49
C SER A 370 10.87 7.52 11.10
N ALA A 371 12.16 7.77 10.87
CA ALA A 371 12.84 8.98 11.29
C ALA A 371 13.57 9.61 10.09
N SER A 372 13.23 10.86 9.78
CA SER A 372 13.96 11.62 8.77
C SER A 372 15.40 11.87 9.23
N VAL A 373 16.33 11.81 8.27
CA VAL A 373 17.72 12.22 8.43
C VAL A 373 17.82 13.68 7.98
N ILE A 374 18.02 14.56 8.95
CA ILE A 374 17.98 16.01 8.76
C ILE A 374 19.07 16.69 9.59
N ASN A 375 19.26 18.00 9.42
CA ASN A 375 20.24 18.79 10.19
C ASN A 375 21.66 18.21 10.07
N HIS A 376 22.11 17.98 8.83
CA HIS A 376 23.43 17.44 8.53
C HIS A 376 23.63 16.01 9.07
N GLY A 377 22.68 15.13 8.77
CA GLY A 377 22.83 13.69 9.01
C GLY A 377 22.33 13.20 10.37
N GLN A 378 21.52 13.96 11.10
CA GLN A 378 20.94 13.53 12.39
C GLN A 378 19.64 12.75 12.19
N ILE A 379 19.60 11.51 12.69
CA ILE A 379 18.40 10.66 12.66
C ILE A 379 17.36 11.23 13.64
N GLY A 380 16.19 11.62 13.13
CA GLY A 380 15.14 12.29 13.89
C GLY A 380 15.48 13.75 14.27
N GLY A 381 16.51 14.33 13.66
CA GLY A 381 16.98 15.68 13.97
C GLY A 381 17.55 15.83 15.38
N LYS A 382 17.54 17.08 15.87
CA LYS A 382 18.23 17.46 17.13
C LYS A 382 17.72 16.69 18.36
N ASN A 383 16.43 16.35 18.38
CA ASN A 383 15.78 15.72 19.52
C ASN A 383 15.57 14.20 19.33
N GLY A 384 15.89 13.67 18.15
CA GLY A 384 15.53 12.31 17.76
C GLY A 384 14.02 12.13 17.51
N ARG A 385 13.66 10.94 17.02
CA ARG A 385 12.29 10.49 16.82
C ARG A 385 11.77 9.83 18.09
N ARG A 386 10.84 10.49 18.76
CA ARG A 386 10.12 9.93 19.91
C ARG A 386 9.08 8.91 19.44
N ILE A 387 8.99 7.79 20.16
CA ILE A 387 8.06 6.68 19.92
C ILE A 387 7.41 6.34 21.25
N ASP A 388 6.17 6.77 21.44
CA ASP A 388 5.40 6.55 22.67
C ASP A 388 4.34 5.46 22.48
N MET A 389 4.57 4.27 23.02
CA MET A 389 3.61 3.15 22.96
C MET A 389 2.87 2.96 24.30
N SER A 390 2.95 3.95 25.20
CA SER A 390 2.47 3.79 26.58
C SER A 390 0.95 3.91 26.71
N GLN A 391 0.30 4.58 25.76
CA GLN A 391 -1.13 4.87 25.78
C GLN A 391 -1.97 3.75 25.14
N ASP A 392 -1.43 3.03 24.16
CA ASP A 392 -2.17 2.05 23.35
C ASP A 392 -1.90 0.62 23.78
N ARG A 393 -2.35 0.25 24.99
CA ARG A 393 -2.06 -1.07 25.57
C ARG A 393 -2.73 -2.23 24.81
N ASP A 394 -3.82 -1.96 24.12
CA ASP A 394 -4.55 -2.95 23.31
C ASP A 394 -3.86 -3.22 21.96
N ILE A 395 -3.04 -2.26 21.49
CA ILE A 395 -2.18 -2.41 20.31
C ILE A 395 -0.83 -3.00 20.71
N TYR A 396 -0.21 -2.45 21.75
CA TYR A 396 1.12 -2.82 22.23
C TYR A 396 1.03 -3.50 23.60
N SER A 397 0.68 -4.79 23.58
CA SER A 397 0.46 -5.56 24.81
C SER A 397 1.75 -5.87 25.57
N PHE A 398 2.88 -5.97 24.84
CA PHE A 398 4.18 -6.36 25.37
C PHE A 398 4.11 -7.62 26.26
N THR A 399 3.42 -8.67 25.80
CA THR A 399 3.30 -9.92 26.54
C THR A 399 4.47 -10.89 26.34
N ALA A 400 5.17 -10.81 25.20
CA ALA A 400 6.31 -11.65 24.88
C ALA A 400 7.50 -11.45 25.87
N PRO A 401 8.35 -12.47 26.07
CA PRO A 401 9.51 -12.35 26.95
C PRO A 401 10.61 -11.46 26.36
N ARG A 402 10.72 -11.42 25.03
CA ARG A 402 11.78 -10.73 24.27
C ARG A 402 11.21 -10.08 23.01
N TYR A 403 11.88 -9.01 22.59
CA TYR A 403 11.52 -8.18 21.44
C TYR A 403 12.75 -7.90 20.60
N THR A 404 12.53 -7.75 19.31
CA THR A 404 13.54 -7.29 18.36
C THR A 404 13.21 -5.87 17.95
N VAL A 405 14.18 -4.97 18.03
CA VAL A 405 14.11 -3.64 17.42
C VAL A 405 15.10 -3.60 16.27
N THR A 406 14.63 -3.40 15.05
CA THR A 406 15.48 -3.24 13.88
C THR A 406 15.35 -1.82 13.35
N VAL A 407 16.49 -1.19 13.08
CA VAL A 407 16.60 0.14 12.47
C VAL A 407 17.34 -0.03 11.16
N TRP A 408 16.82 0.50 10.06
CA TRP A 408 17.44 0.32 8.75
C TRP A 408 17.22 1.50 7.80
N PHE A 409 18.10 1.59 6.80
CA PHE A 409 17.98 2.46 5.65
C PHE A 409 18.01 1.61 4.39
N ASN A 410 16.97 1.72 3.56
CA ASN A 410 16.87 1.02 2.29
C ASN A 410 17.17 1.99 1.12
N PRO A 411 18.29 1.85 0.40
CA PRO A 411 18.58 2.70 -0.77
C PRO A 411 17.66 2.41 -1.96
N SER A 412 16.94 1.28 -1.95
CA SER A 412 16.08 0.85 -3.05
C SER A 412 14.68 1.45 -2.98
N ASP A 413 14.26 1.91 -1.79
CA ASP A 413 12.97 2.54 -1.58
C ASP A 413 13.05 4.04 -1.91
N PRO A 414 12.33 4.54 -2.93
CA PRO A 414 12.36 5.96 -3.32
C PRO A 414 11.76 6.90 -2.26
N TYR A 415 11.09 6.37 -1.23
CA TYR A 415 10.57 7.15 -0.11
C TYR A 415 11.54 7.21 1.07
N ASP A 416 12.46 6.26 1.17
CA ASP A 416 13.56 6.30 2.14
C ASP A 416 14.78 7.03 1.56
N CYS A 417 15.02 6.90 0.26
CA CYS A 417 16.17 7.46 -0.42
C CYS A 417 15.75 8.43 -1.52
N PRO A 418 15.96 9.75 -1.34
CA PRO A 418 15.75 10.72 -2.40
C PRO A 418 16.60 10.38 -3.64
N LEU A 419 16.06 10.58 -4.84
CA LEU A 419 16.75 10.31 -6.11
C LEU A 419 18.16 10.91 -6.15
N SER A 420 18.37 12.12 -5.63
CA SER A 420 19.68 12.76 -5.60
C SER A 420 20.73 11.97 -4.81
N VAL A 421 20.33 11.27 -3.75
CA VAL A 421 21.17 10.37 -2.96
C VAL A 421 21.31 9.03 -3.69
N GLN A 422 20.22 8.51 -4.24
CA GLN A 422 20.20 7.26 -4.98
C GLN A 422 21.11 7.29 -6.23
N ASP A 423 21.23 8.44 -6.88
CA ASP A 423 22.17 8.70 -7.97
C ASP A 423 23.63 8.58 -7.52
N ARG A 424 23.92 8.88 -6.24
CA ARG A 424 25.27 8.75 -5.65
C ARG A 424 25.58 7.34 -5.22
N ILE A 425 24.63 6.66 -4.58
CA ILE A 425 24.89 5.46 -3.79
C ILE A 425 24.37 4.17 -4.41
N GLY A 426 23.51 4.22 -5.43
CA GLY A 426 22.91 3.01 -5.96
C GLY A 426 21.41 2.86 -5.68
N TRP A 427 20.68 2.17 -6.55
CA TRP A 427 19.38 1.57 -6.16
C TRP A 427 19.59 0.39 -5.23
N LEU A 428 20.70 -0.33 -5.39
CA LEU A 428 21.01 -1.51 -4.59
C LEU A 428 22.10 -1.21 -3.55
N GLY A 429 22.42 0.07 -3.33
CA GLY A 429 23.47 0.49 -2.40
C GLY A 429 24.88 0.12 -2.85
N GLU A 430 25.13 -0.10 -4.15
CA GLU A 430 26.43 -0.48 -4.68
C GLU A 430 27.55 0.52 -4.33
N GLY A 431 27.23 1.81 -4.21
CA GLY A 431 28.11 2.91 -3.82
C GLY A 431 28.09 3.23 -2.32
N MET A 432 27.52 2.38 -1.48
CA MET A 432 27.54 2.52 -0.02
C MET A 432 28.66 1.70 0.61
N THR A 433 29.29 2.27 1.62
CA THR A 433 30.10 1.57 2.63
C THR A 433 29.78 2.14 4.00
N ASP A 434 30.33 1.53 5.05
CA ASP A 434 30.27 2.05 6.40
C ASP A 434 31.56 1.69 7.11
N SER A 435 32.04 2.58 7.97
CA SER A 435 33.19 2.32 8.84
C SER A 435 32.94 1.14 9.79
N ASP A 436 31.70 0.85 10.17
CA ASP A 436 31.31 -0.40 10.84
C ASP A 436 30.73 -1.40 9.83
N PRO A 437 31.51 -2.38 9.32
CA PRO A 437 31.03 -3.30 8.31
C PRO A 437 29.88 -4.19 8.78
N ARG A 438 29.61 -4.30 10.09
CA ARG A 438 28.52 -5.11 10.64
C ARG A 438 27.15 -4.49 10.41
N VAL A 439 27.07 -3.20 10.09
CA VAL A 439 25.81 -2.53 9.78
C VAL A 439 25.42 -2.67 8.32
N ILE A 440 26.31 -3.15 7.44
CA ILE A 440 25.96 -3.43 6.05
C ILE A 440 25.39 -4.84 5.97
N ASP A 441 24.11 -4.94 5.63
CA ASP A 441 23.47 -6.20 5.30
C ASP A 441 23.43 -6.36 3.78
N THR A 442 23.95 -7.51 3.31
CA THR A 442 24.05 -7.88 1.88
C THR A 442 23.19 -9.10 1.53
N SER A 443 22.31 -9.53 2.44
CA SER A 443 21.41 -10.67 2.24
C SER A 443 20.36 -10.43 1.15
N GLY A 444 20.12 -9.16 0.80
CA GLY A 444 19.02 -8.74 -0.06
C GLY A 444 17.64 -8.80 0.60
N LEU A 445 17.57 -9.06 1.90
CA LEU A 445 16.31 -9.07 2.65
C LEU A 445 16.08 -7.73 3.33
N VAL A 446 14.99 -7.05 2.97
CA VAL A 446 14.53 -5.86 3.68
C VAL A 446 13.89 -6.32 5.01
N PRO A 447 14.20 -5.68 6.15
CA PRO A 447 13.54 -6.00 7.41
C PRO A 447 12.04 -5.76 7.30
N GLY A 448 11.24 -6.71 7.79
CA GLY A 448 9.81 -6.53 7.92
C GLY A 448 9.00 -7.70 7.37
N ASP A 449 7.95 -7.38 6.62
CA ASP A 449 6.94 -8.35 6.16
C ASP A 449 7.14 -8.79 4.69
N VAL A 450 8.35 -8.61 4.17
CA VAL A 450 8.68 -8.92 2.76
C VAL A 450 8.84 -10.42 2.53
N SER A 451 8.39 -10.87 1.35
CA SER A 451 8.36 -12.28 0.94
C SER A 451 9.55 -12.70 0.08
N GLY A 452 10.27 -11.73 -0.50
CA GLY A 452 11.36 -11.97 -1.44
C GLY A 452 12.67 -11.26 -1.07
N ARG A 453 13.78 -11.78 -1.60
CA ARG A 453 15.07 -11.09 -1.58
C ARG A 453 15.24 -10.28 -2.86
N ILE A 454 15.87 -9.11 -2.78
CA ILE A 454 16.29 -8.31 -3.93
C ILE A 454 17.77 -8.62 -4.18
N PRO A 455 18.12 -9.29 -5.30
CA PRO A 455 19.50 -9.67 -5.57
C PRO A 455 20.43 -8.46 -5.64
N GLY A 456 21.54 -8.52 -4.90
CA GLY A 456 22.55 -7.46 -4.90
C GLY A 456 22.24 -6.26 -4.00
N LEU A 457 21.06 -6.20 -3.39
CA LEU A 457 20.69 -5.13 -2.46
C LEU A 457 21.58 -5.14 -1.21
N LYS A 458 22.15 -3.98 -0.92
CA LYS A 458 22.80 -3.64 0.34
C LYS A 458 21.94 -2.64 1.10
N ILE A 459 21.66 -2.92 2.37
CA ILE A 459 20.99 -1.98 3.27
C ILE A 459 21.90 -1.67 4.47
N LEU A 460 21.66 -0.55 5.13
CA LEU A 460 22.22 -0.30 6.46
C LEU A 460 21.22 -0.84 7.47
N LYS A 461 21.67 -1.65 8.42
CA LYS A 461 20.82 -2.31 9.40
C LYS A 461 21.51 -2.43 10.74
N LYS A 462 20.79 -2.07 11.81
CA LYS A 462 21.17 -2.34 13.19
C LYS A 462 20.00 -3.00 13.92
N THR A 463 20.28 -4.07 14.66
CA THR A 463 19.28 -4.78 15.45
C THR A 463 19.65 -4.75 16.93
N PHE A 464 18.65 -4.47 17.77
CA PHE A 464 18.72 -4.51 19.22
C PHE A 464 17.76 -5.60 19.73
N THR A 465 18.16 -6.30 20.79
CA THR A 465 17.29 -7.24 21.49
C THR A 465 16.94 -6.71 22.86
N LEU A 466 15.65 -6.69 23.16
CA LEU A 466 15.09 -6.13 24.38
C LEU A 466 14.34 -7.23 25.13
N THR A 467 14.50 -7.27 26.44
CA THR A 467 13.67 -8.06 27.35
C THR A 467 12.42 -7.28 27.76
N LYS A 468 11.43 -7.95 28.35
CA LYS A 468 10.28 -7.25 28.96
C LYS A 468 10.70 -6.20 29.99
N ALA A 469 11.74 -6.47 30.79
CA ALA A 469 12.28 -5.51 31.76
C ALA A 469 12.91 -4.27 31.09
N ASP A 470 13.44 -4.44 29.87
CA ASP A 470 13.92 -3.32 29.07
C ASP A 470 12.77 -2.43 28.63
N ILE A 471 11.64 -3.01 28.21
CA ILE A 471 10.44 -2.27 27.81
C ILE A 471 9.82 -1.52 29.01
N ASP A 472 9.56 -2.23 30.10
CA ASP A 472 8.76 -1.70 31.23
C ASP A 472 9.59 -0.97 32.30
N GLY A 473 10.92 -1.02 32.21
CA GLY A 473 11.77 -0.44 33.24
C GLY A 473 11.74 1.09 33.29
N GLN A 474 12.12 1.63 34.45
CA GLN A 474 12.08 3.06 34.75
C GLN A 474 13.38 3.77 34.34
N GLY A 475 13.26 5.03 33.91
CA GLY A 475 14.41 5.88 33.61
C GLY A 475 15.15 5.54 32.33
N GLU A 476 16.24 6.28 32.09
CA GLU A 476 16.98 6.22 30.82
C GLU A 476 17.79 4.93 30.67
N ARG A 477 17.71 4.31 29.49
CA ARG A 477 18.63 3.25 29.06
C ARG A 477 18.95 3.41 27.58
N VAL A 478 20.22 3.24 27.23
CA VAL A 478 20.74 3.46 25.87
C VAL A 478 21.26 2.14 25.27
N TRP A 479 20.91 1.88 24.02
CA TRP A 479 21.48 0.84 23.17
C TRP A 479 22.15 1.49 21.96
N GLN A 480 23.36 1.04 21.60
CA GLN A 480 24.18 1.59 20.51
C GLN A 480 24.78 0.50 19.62
#